data_AF-A0A939KTC7-F1
#
_entry.id   AF-A0A939KTC7-F1
#
_cell.length_a   1.000
_cell.length_b   1.000
_cell.length_c   1.000
_cell.angle_alpha   90.00
_cell.angle_beta   90.00
_cell.angle_gamma   90.00
#
_symmetry.space_group_name_H-M   'P 1'
#
loop_
_entity.id
_entity.type
_entity.pdbx_description
1 polymer ?
#
loop_
_entity_poly.entity_id
_entity_poly.type
_entity_poly.pdbx_seq_one_letter_code
_entity_poly.pdbx_strand_id
1 'polypeptide(L)'
;MKKVMFVCKRNSCRSQMAEGFARQLGTGQIAVTSSGLEASRVHPTAIQVMDEIDIDIRDQTSKPLTDFNPEEYDAVISLCGR
;
A
#
# COMPACT_ATOMS: atom_id res chain seq x y z
N MET A 1 13.25 -10.98 -6.40
CA MET A 1 11.97 -11.00 -5.65
C MET A 1 10.97 -10.19 -6.45
N LYS A 2 9.75 -10.70 -6.66
CA LYS A 2 8.74 -9.99 -7.48
C LYS A 2 8.25 -8.73 -6.77
N LYS A 3 8.14 -7.61 -7.48
CA LYS A 3 7.74 -6.30 -6.95
C LYS A 3 6.28 -6.00 -7.27
N VAL A 4 5.48 -5.69 -6.26
CA VAL A 4 4.04 -5.40 -6.38
C VAL A 4 3.73 -4.01 -5.82
N MET A 5 3.00 -3.20 -6.57
CA MET A 5 2.54 -1.88 -6.14
C MET A 5 1.01 -1.80 -6.05
N PHE A 6 0.47 -1.36 -4.92
CA PHE A 6 -0.95 -1.04 -4.75
C PHE A 6 -1.21 0.45 -4.93
N VAL A 7 -2.12 0.82 -5.83
CA VAL A 7 -2.43 2.22 -6.15
C VAL A 7 -3.86 2.54 -5.75
N CYS A 8 -4.08 3.64 -5.02
CA CYS A 8 -5.41 4.23 -4.85
C CYS A 8 -5.39 5.75 -5.03
N LYS A 9 -6.52 6.45 -4.86
CA LYS A 9 -6.56 7.91 -5.07
C LYS A 9 -5.63 8.66 -4.12
N ARG A 10 -5.69 8.38 -2.81
CA ARG A 10 -5.03 9.21 -1.77
C ARG A 10 -3.85 8.57 -1.03
N ASN A 11 -3.57 7.30 -1.35
CA ASN A 11 -2.68 6.44 -0.57
C ASN A 11 -2.93 6.47 0.94
N SER A 12 -4.21 6.54 1.34
CA SER A 12 -4.62 6.82 2.72
C SER A 12 -5.26 5.62 3.45
N CYS A 13 -6.12 4.84 2.76
CA CYS A 13 -6.80 3.68 3.37
C CYS A 13 -6.51 2.39 2.60
N ARG A 14 -7.24 2.14 1.50
CA ARG A 14 -7.24 0.86 0.76
C ARG A 14 -5.85 0.34 0.39
N SER A 15 -5.00 1.20 -0.18
CA SER A 15 -3.66 0.80 -0.61
C SER A 15 -2.69 0.59 0.56
N GLN A 16 -2.86 1.30 1.67
CA GLN A 16 -2.09 1.12 2.91
C GLN A 16 -2.46 -0.21 3.58
N MET A 17 -3.77 -0.50 3.67
CA MET A 17 -4.26 -1.78 4.18
C MET A 17 -3.79 -2.95 3.30
N ALA A 18 -3.88 -2.81 1.97
CA ALA A 18 -3.40 -3.82 1.04
C ALA A 18 -1.89 -4.06 1.15
N GLU A 19 -1.09 -3.00 1.33
CA GLU A 19 0.34 -3.13 1.60
C GLU A 19 0.60 -3.89 2.90
N GLY A 20 -0.13 -3.58 3.99
CA GLY A 20 -0.03 -4.31 5.26
C GLY A 20 -0.30 -5.81 5.10
N PHE A 21 -1.43 -6.18 4.49
CA PHE A 21 -1.77 -7.58 4.21
C PHE A 21 -0.71 -8.28 3.36
N ALA A 22 -0.29 -7.65 2.27
CA ALA A 22 0.65 -8.27 1.34
C ALA A 22 2.06 -8.41 1.92
N ARG A 23 2.50 -7.51 2.80
CA ARG A 23 3.75 -7.68 3.56
C ARG A 23 3.68 -8.91 4.46
N GLN A 24 2.60 -9.07 5.21
CA GLN A 24 2.43 -10.22 6.12
C GLN A 24 2.29 -11.55 5.38
N LEU A 25 1.40 -11.62 4.38
CA LEU A 25 1.12 -12.84 3.62
C LEU A 25 2.26 -13.21 2.65
N GLY A 26 2.98 -12.20 2.16
CA GLY A 26 4.00 -12.33 1.12
C GLY A 26 5.45 -12.28 1.64
N THR A 27 5.67 -12.36 2.96
CA THR A 27 7.00 -12.27 3.56
C THR A 27 7.97 -13.27 2.91
N GLY A 28 9.11 -12.76 2.44
CA GLY A 28 10.15 -13.56 1.76
C GLY A 28 9.84 -13.95 0.31
N GLN A 29 8.65 -13.63 -0.21
CA GLN A 29 8.20 -14.01 -1.55
C GLN A 29 8.07 -12.80 -2.49
N ILE A 30 7.57 -11.67 -1.97
CA ILE A 30 7.33 -10.44 -2.74
C ILE A 30 7.84 -9.19 -2.02
N ALA A 31 8.24 -8.20 -2.82
CA ALA A 31 8.50 -6.84 -2.37
C ALA A 31 7.23 -6.01 -2.62
N VAL A 32 6.72 -5.35 -1.58
CA VAL A 32 5.44 -4.64 -1.63
C VAL A 32 5.65 -3.15 -1.39
N THR A 33 4.98 -2.33 -2.19
CA THR A 33 4.80 -0.89 -1.97
C THR A 33 3.36 -0.47 -2.23
N SER A 34 3.00 0.71 -1.75
CA SER A 34 1.76 1.39 -2.15
C SER A 34 2.01 2.85 -2.50
N SER A 35 1.12 3.38 -3.34
CA SER A 35 1.16 4.77 -3.78
C SER A 35 -0.24 5.32 -4.05
N GLY A 36 -0.32 6.60 -4.42
CA GLY A 36 -1.57 7.19 -4.85
C GLY A 36 -1.43 8.46 -5.65
N LEU A 37 -2.50 8.82 -6.35
CA LEU A 37 -2.53 9.99 -7.24
C LEU A 37 -2.36 11.32 -6.49
N GLU A 38 -2.94 11.40 -5.30
CA GLU A 38 -2.93 12.57 -4.41
C GLU A 38 -2.48 12.11 -3.01
N ALA A 39 -1.17 11.95 -2.80
CA ALA A 39 -0.66 11.54 -1.49
C ALA A 39 -1.15 12.48 -0.37
N SER A 40 -1.48 11.89 0.78
CA SER A 40 -1.94 12.59 1.96
C SER A 40 -1.26 12.04 3.21
N ARG A 41 -2.02 11.40 4.10
CA ARG A 41 -1.55 10.68 5.29
C ARG A 41 -2.19 9.31 5.34
N VAL A 42 -1.56 8.38 6.04
CA VAL A 42 -2.22 7.12 6.41
C VAL A 42 -3.43 7.45 7.30
N HIS A 43 -4.59 6.91 6.96
CA HIS A 43 -5.83 7.23 7.67
C HIS A 43 -5.81 6.59 9.07
N PRO A 44 -6.07 7.35 10.16
CA PRO A 44 -6.02 6.80 11.51
C PRO A 44 -6.92 5.58 11.71
N THR A 45 -8.13 5.59 11.15
CA THR A 45 -9.01 4.41 11.19
C THR A 45 -8.44 3.22 10.43
N ALA A 46 -7.68 3.42 9.34
CA ALA A 46 -7.03 2.31 8.64
C ALA A 46 -5.94 1.68 9.52
N ILE A 47 -5.20 2.51 10.29
CA ILE A 47 -4.25 2.01 11.29
C ILE A 47 -5.00 1.19 12.35
N GLN A 48 -6.07 1.75 12.92
CA GLN A 48 -6.86 1.10 13.97
C GLN A 48 -7.40 -0.26 13.52
N VAL A 49 -8.07 -0.34 12.36
CA VAL A 49 -8.69 -1.60 11.90
C VAL A 49 -7.67 -2.66 11.48
N MET A 50 -6.46 -2.27 11.09
CA MET A 50 -5.39 -3.22 10.80
C MET A 50 -4.73 -3.72 12.09
N ASP A 51 -4.61 -2.86 13.11
CA ASP A 51 -4.11 -3.22 14.45
C ASP A 51 -5.07 -4.20 15.16
N GLU A 52 -6.39 -4.09 14.92
CA GLU A 52 -7.41 -5.06 15.41
C GLU A 52 -7.17 -6.52 14.97
N ILE A 53 -6.39 -6.72 13.91
CA ILE A 53 -6.04 -8.04 13.36
C ILE A 53 -4.53 -8.30 13.37
N ASP A 54 -3.79 -7.64 14.28
CA ASP A 54 -2.35 -7.76 14.48
C ASP A 54 -1.48 -7.38 13.26
N ILE A 55 -1.97 -6.49 12.39
CA ILE A 55 -1.22 -5.96 11.25
C ILE A 55 -0.85 -4.50 11.50
N ASP A 56 0.41 -4.26 11.90
CA ASP A 56 0.91 -2.91 12.13
C ASP A 56 1.24 -2.19 10.79
N ILE A 57 0.57 -1.06 10.56
CA ILE A 57 0.82 -0.19 9.41
C ILE A 57 1.30 1.22 9.83
N ARG A 58 1.65 1.44 11.11
CA ARG A 58 1.99 2.76 11.67
C ARG A 58 3.23 3.38 11.02
N ASP A 59 4.18 2.56 10.62
CA ASP A 59 5.42 2.99 9.95
C ASP A 59 5.26 3.19 8.43
N GLN A 60 4.08 2.87 7.88
CA GLN A 60 3.82 3.12 6.47
C GLN A 60 3.62 4.62 6.23
N THR A 61 3.95 5.06 5.02
CA THR A 61 3.89 6.45 4.63
C THR A 61 3.08 6.61 3.36
N SER A 62 2.33 7.71 3.28
CA SER A 62 1.56 8.02 2.10
C SER A 62 2.47 8.63 1.02
N LYS A 63 2.66 7.93 -0.10
CA LYS A 63 3.59 8.32 -1.17
C LYS A 63 2.85 8.61 -2.48
N PRO A 64 3.22 9.68 -3.22
CA PRO A 64 2.61 9.97 -4.50
C PRO A 64 3.10 8.98 -5.56
N LEU A 65 2.24 8.67 -6.53
CA LEU A 65 2.57 7.75 -7.62
C LEU A 65 3.75 8.27 -8.47
N THR A 66 3.96 9.58 -8.51
CA THR A 66 5.07 10.24 -9.23
C THR A 66 6.45 9.90 -8.70
N ASP A 67 6.55 9.41 -7.46
CA ASP A 67 7.83 9.01 -6.86
C ASP A 67 8.32 7.64 -7.35
N PHE A 68 7.53 6.97 -8.19
CA PHE A 68 7.77 5.60 -8.61
C PHE A 68 7.80 5.46 -10.12
N ASN A 69 8.70 4.60 -10.62
CA ASN A 69 8.68 4.16 -12.00
C ASN A 69 7.88 2.84 -12.11
N PRO A 70 6.76 2.81 -12.87
CA PRO A 70 5.96 1.59 -13.01
C PRO A 70 6.72 0.41 -13.64
N GLU A 71 7.75 0.66 -14.45
CA GLU A 71 8.57 -0.39 -15.07
C GLU A 71 9.39 -1.19 -14.05
N GLU A 72 9.58 -0.66 -12.84
CA GLU A 72 10.28 -1.37 -11.76
C GLU A 72 9.41 -2.43 -11.08
N TYR A 73 8.13 -2.51 -11.40
CA TYR A 73 7.16 -3.40 -10.74
C TYR A 73 6.69 -4.50 -11.69
N ASP A 74 6.66 -5.73 -11.18
CA ASP A 74 6.11 -6.88 -11.91
C ASP A 74 4.57 -6.84 -11.96
N ALA A 75 3.94 -6.18 -10.98
CA ALA A 75 2.50 -5.99 -10.94
C ALA A 75 2.11 -4.65 -10.31
N VAL A 76 1.15 -3.96 -10.94
CA VAL A 76 0.54 -2.73 -10.42
C VAL A 76 -0.96 -2.96 -10.29
N ILE A 77 -1.47 -2.86 -9.05
CA ILE A 77 -2.85 -3.20 -8.71
C ILE A 77 -3.60 -1.94 -8.32
N SER A 78 -4.62 -1.58 -9.10
CA SER A 78 -5.51 -0.46 -8.78
C SER A 78 -6.59 -0.89 -7.78
N LEU A 79 -6.78 -0.08 -6.74
CA LEU A 79 -7.85 -0.21 -5.73
C LEU A 79 -8.87 0.93 -5.83
N CYS A 80 -8.81 1.71 -6.91
CA CYS A 80 -9.83 2.66 -7.27
C CYS A 80 -10.99 1.91 -7.95
N GLY A 81 -12.09 1.71 -7.23
CA GLY A 81 -13.39 1.44 -7.85
C GLY A 81 -13.92 2.74 -8.46
N ARG A 82 -14.69 2.60 -9.55
CA ARG A 82 -15.31 3.71 -10.32
C ARG A 82 -15.80 4.86 -9.44
#